data_AF-A9B637-F1
#
_entry.id   AF-A9B637-F1
#
_cell.length_a   1.000
_cell.length_b   1.000
_cell.length_c   1.000
_cell.angle_alpha   90.00
_cell.angle_beta   90.00
_cell.angle_gamma   90.00
#
_symmetry.space_group_name_H-M   'P 1'
#
loop_
_entity.id
_entity.type
_entity.pdbx_description
1 polymer ?
#
loop_
_entity_poly.entity_id
_entity_poly.type
_entity_poly.pdbx_seq_one_letter_code
_entity_poly.pdbx_strand_id
1 'polypeptide(L)'
;MAVQVWIGEKPEHPNERKAIIALANGLDRLEGLYVMLANFSVGGHTIDLVVLKNDAVFILEMKHCDGKVYGSVNGRWKVVSSAGSVKWLNQGRKNPYNQVIAYYYAFRNFLHDHQHEIMSEQKASQTDFRACKRLIVISPILERGSEINLDWRVNVKGLDELPTHLVTERTDEIHFTDEEMLKIPRLLNCSIWEEVNQLVAGVMPAWDDTPSDPPPAAPPPEPIALPEPVIEPALPKTWPERLRDSSLRTRFNVLGWAVVSVLLILVLVQGRNITIISNAPTPEVYGTIPVPAASPTPSGCITTFGQTIRKARDPISYQWYTIDSRASETAYVAVTLDRVQFCSDQIVLHWSVQNTTAGIVQLGLTNNNIAVSDTSGIIYRLREERQTIRVRNGKISSGTATIPRSVNLSANTLTIELLNEPFGGQLWTVQVPKK
;
A
#
# COMPACT_ATOMS: atom_id res chain seq x y z
N MET A 1 18.77 24.64 22.32
CA MET A 1 18.45 23.33 21.72
C MET A 1 18.37 23.56 20.24
N ALA A 2 19.19 22.84 19.46
CA ALA A 2 19.21 23.03 18.01
C ALA A 2 18.06 22.28 17.34
N VAL A 3 17.50 21.26 17.99
CA VAL A 3 16.35 20.50 17.51
C VAL A 3 15.12 20.76 18.37
N GLN A 4 13.93 20.76 17.81
CA GLN A 4 12.66 20.62 18.54
C GLN A 4 11.79 19.56 17.90
N VAL A 5 11.40 18.55 18.68
CA VAL A 5 10.56 17.45 18.19
C VAL A 5 9.11 17.66 18.61
N TRP A 6 8.22 17.69 17.63
CA TRP A 6 6.77 17.78 17.78
C TRP A 6 6.12 16.50 17.26
N ILE A 7 4.92 16.22 17.75
CA ILE A 7 4.22 14.97 17.49
C ILE A 7 2.71 15.21 17.29
N GLY A 8 2.13 14.56 16.30
CA GLY A 8 0.68 14.48 16.14
C GLY A 8 0.09 13.36 17.01
N GLU A 9 0.52 12.13 16.76
CA GLU A 9 0.10 10.92 17.47
C GLU A 9 1.31 10.10 17.92
N LYS A 10 1.19 9.35 19.03
CA LYS A 10 2.28 8.48 19.50
C LYS A 10 2.57 7.36 18.49
N PRO A 11 3.83 7.19 18.02
CA PRO A 11 4.18 6.11 17.11
C PRO A 11 3.86 4.75 17.73
N GLU A 12 3.19 3.90 16.96
CA GLU A 12 2.81 2.54 17.40
C GLU A 12 4.00 1.59 17.42
N HIS A 13 5.02 1.85 16.59
CA HIS A 13 6.15 0.95 16.39
C HIS A 13 7.43 1.46 17.07
N PRO A 14 8.06 0.66 17.97
CA PRO A 14 9.28 1.06 18.66
C PRO A 14 10.44 1.48 17.74
N ASN A 15 10.54 0.86 16.56
CA ASN A 15 11.58 1.16 15.58
C ASN A 15 11.47 2.57 14.99
N GLU A 16 10.24 3.07 14.85
CA GLU A 16 9.99 4.44 14.37
C GLU A 16 10.45 5.46 15.42
N ARG A 17 10.09 5.22 16.68
CA ARG A 17 10.55 6.03 17.81
C ARG A 17 12.08 6.05 17.91
N LYS A 18 12.73 4.88 17.81
CA LYS A 18 14.20 4.77 17.82
C LYS A 18 14.85 5.57 16.69
N ALA A 19 14.28 5.52 15.48
CA ALA A 19 14.79 6.26 14.34
C ALA A 19 14.70 7.79 14.55
N ILE A 20 13.56 8.28 15.07
CA ILE A 20 13.36 9.70 15.37
C ILE A 20 14.34 10.19 16.42
N ILE A 21 14.54 9.43 17.51
CA ILE A 21 15.50 9.77 18.57
C ILE A 21 16.93 9.82 18.01
N ALA A 22 17.32 8.82 17.21
CA ALA A 22 18.66 8.77 16.61
C ALA A 22 18.91 9.99 15.72
N LEU A 23 17.93 10.38 14.90
CA LEU A 23 18.03 11.56 14.05
C LEU A 23 18.10 12.86 14.87
N ALA A 24 17.24 13.02 15.89
CA ALA A 24 17.23 14.20 16.74
C ALA A 24 18.57 14.39 17.46
N ASN A 25 19.16 13.31 17.99
CA ASN A 25 20.50 13.35 18.59
C ASN A 25 21.60 13.70 17.57
N GLY A 26 21.45 13.28 16.32
CA GLY A 26 22.37 13.64 15.23
C GLY A 26 22.29 15.12 14.87
N LEU A 27 21.08 15.70 14.90
CA LEU A 27 20.81 17.09 14.56
C LEU A 27 21.10 18.07 15.72
N ASP A 28 20.96 17.67 16.98
CA ASP A 28 21.16 18.60 18.12
C ASP A 28 22.63 19.06 18.27
N ARG A 29 23.55 18.33 17.65
CA ARG A 29 24.99 18.69 17.60
C ARG A 29 25.30 19.75 16.54
N LEU A 30 24.31 20.17 15.76
CA LEU A 30 24.47 21.04 14.60
C LEU A 30 23.96 22.45 14.91
N GLU A 31 24.43 23.43 14.14
CA GLU A 31 23.97 24.81 14.28
C GLU A 31 22.65 25.06 13.53
N GLY A 32 21.85 25.97 14.09
CA GLY A 32 20.53 26.34 13.57
C GLY A 32 19.37 25.55 14.19
N LEU A 33 18.15 26.08 14.05
CA LEU A 33 16.95 25.40 14.51
C LEU A 33 16.45 24.39 13.47
N TYR A 34 16.24 23.16 13.91
CA TYR A 34 15.58 22.08 13.20
C TYR A 34 14.27 21.74 13.92
N VAL A 35 13.14 21.88 13.23
CA VAL A 35 11.84 21.46 13.78
C VAL A 35 11.45 20.14 13.12
N MET A 36 11.33 19.09 13.93
CA MET A 36 10.92 17.75 13.50
C MET A 36 9.45 17.54 13.85
N LEU A 37 8.63 17.17 12.88
CA LEU A 37 7.20 16.88 13.04
C LEU A 37 6.97 15.39 12.78
N ALA A 38 6.71 14.62 13.84
CA ALA A 38 6.55 13.18 13.75
C ALA A 38 5.07 12.75 13.78
N ASN A 39 4.75 11.72 13.00
CA ASN A 39 3.47 10.99 13.02
C ASN A 39 2.25 11.92 13.13
N PHE A 40 2.06 12.78 12.14
CA PHE A 40 0.96 13.75 12.13
C PHE A 40 0.12 13.60 10.85
N SER A 41 -1.15 14.00 10.94
CA SER A 41 -2.11 13.84 9.85
C SER A 41 -2.35 15.15 9.09
N VAL A 42 -2.24 15.11 7.76
CA VAL A 42 -2.51 16.26 6.88
C VAL A 42 -3.06 15.78 5.54
N GLY A 43 -4.12 16.42 5.04
CA GLY A 43 -4.72 16.07 3.74
C GLY A 43 -5.19 14.62 3.62
N GLY A 44 -5.61 13.98 4.72
CA GLY A 44 -6.04 12.57 4.75
C GLY A 44 -4.89 11.55 4.76
N HIS A 45 -3.66 12.00 4.98
CA HIS A 45 -2.46 11.16 5.08
C HIS A 45 -1.78 11.34 6.43
N THR A 46 -1.31 10.25 7.00
CA THR A 46 -0.41 10.27 8.17
C THR A 46 1.03 10.27 7.65
N ILE A 47 1.80 11.29 8.01
CA ILE A 47 3.20 11.45 7.60
C ILE A 47 4.10 11.04 8.77
N ASP A 48 5.04 10.12 8.50
CA ASP A 48 5.98 9.61 9.49
C ASP A 48 6.84 10.74 10.08
N LEU A 49 7.45 11.55 9.21
CA LEU A 49 8.34 12.64 9.63
C LEU A 49 8.43 13.78 8.60
N VAL A 50 8.39 15.01 9.09
CA VAL A 50 8.85 16.20 8.37
C VAL A 50 9.97 16.87 9.15
N VAL A 51 11.01 17.33 8.48
CA VAL A 51 12.06 18.17 9.08
C VAL A 51 12.05 19.54 8.41
N LEU A 52 11.91 20.58 9.23
CA LEU A 52 11.97 21.97 8.83
C LEU A 52 13.30 22.56 9.31
N LYS A 53 13.94 23.33 8.45
CA LYS A 53 15.03 24.25 8.82
C LYS A 53 14.85 25.56 8.05
N ASN A 54 15.66 26.56 8.38
CA ASN A 54 15.57 27.90 7.79
C ASN A 54 15.46 27.87 6.26
N ASP A 55 16.28 27.07 5.57
CA ASP A 55 16.43 27.09 4.11
C ASP A 55 16.01 25.78 3.41
N ALA A 56 15.20 24.93 4.04
CA ALA A 56 14.54 23.79 3.37
C ALA A 56 13.49 23.08 4.23
N VAL A 57 12.63 22.34 3.53
CA VAL A 57 11.64 21.41 4.08
C VAL A 57 11.90 20.03 3.52
N PHE A 58 11.97 19.02 4.39
CA PHE A 58 12.13 17.63 4.02
C PHE A 58 10.92 16.83 4.48
N ILE A 59 10.26 16.15 3.55
CA ILE A 59 9.15 15.23 3.84
C ILE A 59 9.66 13.80 3.69
N LEU A 60 9.54 13.01 4.76
CA LEU A 60 10.17 11.71 4.89
C LEU A 60 9.11 10.61 5.03
N GLU A 61 9.32 9.52 4.30
CA GLU A 61 8.72 8.20 4.61
C GLU A 61 9.83 7.32 5.19
N MET A 62 9.63 6.79 6.38
CA MET A 62 10.62 5.95 7.06
C MET A 62 10.29 4.48 6.93
N LYS A 63 11.29 3.66 6.61
CA LYS A 63 11.16 2.20 6.58
C LYS A 63 12.29 1.56 7.37
N HIS A 64 11.91 0.74 8.33
CA HIS A 64 12.85 -0.15 9.00
C HIS A 64 13.07 -1.42 8.15
N CYS A 65 14.32 -1.67 7.77
CA CYS A 65 14.72 -2.77 6.89
C CYS A 65 15.98 -3.46 7.43
N ASP A 66 15.92 -4.78 7.58
CA ASP A 66 17.05 -5.64 7.95
C ASP A 66 17.57 -6.40 6.71
N GLY A 67 18.09 -5.66 5.73
CA GLY A 67 18.58 -6.24 4.49
C GLY A 67 18.63 -5.28 3.32
N LYS A 68 19.05 -5.80 2.17
CA LYS A 68 19.10 -5.08 0.91
C LYS A 68 17.70 -4.77 0.41
N VAL A 69 17.47 -3.52 0.03
CA VAL A 69 16.17 -3.03 -0.44
C VAL A 69 16.17 -3.01 -1.96
N TYR A 70 15.09 -3.53 -2.55
CA TYR A 70 14.87 -3.54 -3.99
C TYR A 70 13.52 -2.91 -4.31
N GLY A 71 13.52 -1.92 -5.19
CA GLY A 71 12.32 -1.20 -5.53
C GLY A 71 12.49 -0.27 -6.73
N SER A 72 11.37 0.29 -7.20
CA SER A 72 11.39 1.35 -8.19
C SER A 72 10.26 2.34 -7.94
N VAL A 73 10.16 3.38 -8.78
CA VAL A 73 8.98 4.28 -8.84
C VAL A 73 7.68 3.46 -8.85
N ASN A 74 7.66 2.40 -9.67
CA ASN A 74 6.50 1.52 -9.85
C ASN A 74 6.70 0.16 -9.17
N GLY A 75 5.58 -0.51 -8.89
CA GLY A 75 5.59 -1.86 -8.33
C GLY A 75 5.94 -1.92 -6.83
N ARG A 76 5.93 -3.14 -6.31
CA ARG A 76 6.17 -3.40 -4.88
C ARG A 76 7.66 -3.38 -4.56
N TRP A 77 7.97 -2.97 -3.33
CA TRP A 77 9.33 -3.01 -2.82
C TRP A 77 9.53 -4.24 -1.94
N LYS A 78 10.73 -4.81 -1.97
CA LYS A 78 11.12 -5.96 -1.15
C LYS A 78 12.43 -5.71 -0.44
N VAL A 79 12.60 -6.37 0.68
CA VAL A 79 13.84 -6.48 1.44
C VAL A 79 14.32 -7.93 1.33
N VAL A 80 15.59 -8.11 1.01
CA VAL A 80 16.26 -9.41 1.02
C VAL A 80 17.27 -9.39 2.17
N SER A 81 17.02 -10.21 3.18
CA SER A 81 17.94 -10.31 4.34
C SER A 81 19.26 -10.96 3.94
N SER A 82 20.26 -10.84 4.80
CA SER A 82 21.54 -11.55 4.66
C SER A 82 21.38 -13.07 4.57
N ALA A 83 20.33 -13.63 5.19
CA ALA A 83 19.97 -15.05 5.12
C ALA A 83 19.21 -15.43 3.83
N GLY A 84 18.95 -14.47 2.93
CA GLY A 84 18.25 -14.69 1.67
C GLY A 84 16.73 -14.68 1.76
N SER A 85 16.15 -14.43 2.94
CA SER A 85 14.70 -14.34 3.10
C SER A 85 14.15 -13.06 2.47
N VAL A 86 13.06 -13.17 1.71
CA VAL A 86 12.42 -12.03 1.04
C VAL A 86 11.20 -11.57 1.82
N LYS A 87 11.18 -10.31 2.23
CA LYS A 87 10.04 -9.64 2.85
C LYS A 87 9.56 -8.50 1.97
N TRP A 88 8.30 -8.51 1.57
CA TRP A 88 7.71 -7.38 0.85
C TRP A 88 7.38 -6.24 1.82
N LEU A 89 7.80 -5.03 1.46
CA LEU A 89 7.40 -3.81 2.16
C LEU A 89 5.95 -3.45 1.81
N ASN A 90 5.25 -2.84 2.77
CA ASN A 90 3.90 -2.30 2.60
C ASN A 90 2.91 -3.28 1.96
N GLN A 91 2.80 -4.50 2.49
CA GLN A 91 1.85 -5.48 1.96
C GLN A 91 0.41 -4.93 1.95
N GLY A 92 -0.22 -4.91 0.78
CA GLY A 92 -1.58 -4.36 0.60
C GLY A 92 -1.68 -2.82 0.64
N ARG A 93 -0.55 -2.10 0.62
CA ARG A 93 -0.50 -0.63 0.61
C ARG A 93 0.37 -0.13 -0.56
N LYS A 94 0.34 1.19 -0.80
CA LYS A 94 1.20 1.84 -1.79
C LYS A 94 2.69 1.62 -1.44
N ASN A 95 3.54 1.59 -2.46
CA ASN A 95 4.98 1.51 -2.24
C ASN A 95 5.50 2.81 -1.57
N PRO A 96 6.69 2.79 -0.93
CA PRO A 96 7.23 3.96 -0.22
C PRO A 96 7.36 5.21 -1.10
N TYR A 97 7.68 5.04 -2.39
CA TYR A 97 7.74 6.15 -3.35
C TYR A 97 6.40 6.85 -3.51
N ASN A 98 5.32 6.09 -3.75
CA ASN A 98 3.99 6.67 -3.94
C ASN A 98 3.41 7.25 -2.65
N GLN A 99 3.83 6.76 -1.48
CA GLN A 99 3.49 7.37 -0.20
C GLN A 99 4.15 8.73 -0.04
N VAL A 100 5.47 8.85 -0.21
CA VAL A 100 6.16 10.14 -0.02
C VAL A 100 5.71 11.18 -1.06
N ILE A 101 5.35 10.77 -2.28
CA ILE A 101 4.73 11.67 -3.26
C ILE A 101 3.37 12.19 -2.77
N ALA A 102 2.53 11.31 -2.21
CA ALA A 102 1.23 11.72 -1.65
C ALA A 102 1.40 12.68 -0.47
N TYR A 103 2.33 12.36 0.44
CA TYR A 103 2.65 13.20 1.60
C TYR A 103 3.14 14.58 1.17
N TYR A 104 3.98 14.62 0.14
CA TYR A 104 4.44 15.88 -0.40
C TYR A 104 3.31 16.77 -0.90
N TYR A 105 2.38 16.23 -1.70
CA TYR A 105 1.28 17.06 -2.18
C TYR A 105 0.37 17.50 -1.04
N ALA A 106 0.09 16.62 -0.08
CA ALA A 106 -0.72 16.95 1.09
C ALA A 106 -0.08 18.08 1.92
N PHE A 107 1.20 17.93 2.28
CA PHE A 107 1.89 18.90 3.12
C PHE A 107 2.21 20.20 2.38
N ARG A 108 2.60 20.13 1.10
CA ARG A 108 2.79 21.33 0.27
C ARG A 108 1.52 22.15 0.18
N ASN A 109 0.39 21.52 -0.09
CA ASN A 109 -0.88 22.23 -0.21
C ASN A 109 -1.25 22.86 1.13
N PHE A 110 -1.06 22.13 2.24
CA PHE A 110 -1.24 22.71 3.57
C PHE A 110 -0.38 23.96 3.81
N LEU A 111 0.92 23.92 3.49
CA LEU A 111 1.81 25.07 3.63
C LEU A 111 1.38 26.24 2.75
N HIS A 112 0.93 25.96 1.52
CA HIS A 112 0.42 26.98 0.61
C HIS A 112 -0.87 27.62 1.12
N ASP A 113 -1.81 26.81 1.60
CA ASP A 113 -3.12 27.28 2.08
C ASP A 113 -2.97 28.15 3.35
N HIS A 114 -1.99 27.84 4.21
CA HIS A 114 -1.73 28.56 5.47
C HIS A 114 -0.55 29.55 5.38
N GLN A 115 -0.04 29.84 4.19
CA GLN A 115 1.18 30.65 4.03
C GLN A 115 1.06 32.03 4.68
N HIS A 116 -0.12 32.66 4.62
CA HIS A 116 -0.36 33.99 5.20
C HIS A 116 -0.51 33.97 6.73
N GLU A 117 -0.77 32.81 7.33
CA GLU A 117 -0.76 32.63 8.79
C GLU A 117 0.67 32.40 9.31
N ILE A 118 1.49 31.74 8.47
CA ILE A 118 2.89 31.43 8.77
C ILE A 118 3.74 32.69 8.63
N MET A 119 3.73 33.35 7.48
CA MET A 119 4.64 34.44 7.11
C MET A 119 3.91 35.69 6.60
N SER A 120 4.65 36.80 6.46
CA SER A 120 4.09 38.05 5.92
C SER A 120 3.65 37.91 4.47
N GLU A 121 2.72 38.77 4.03
CA GLU A 121 2.16 38.74 2.67
C GLU A 121 3.23 38.83 1.57
N GLN A 122 4.20 39.75 1.74
CA GLN A 122 5.31 39.89 0.81
C GLN A 122 6.12 38.60 0.69
N LYS A 123 6.45 37.97 1.83
CA LYS A 123 7.26 36.75 1.86
C LYS A 123 6.52 35.53 1.32
N ALA A 124 5.23 35.42 1.63
CA ALA A 124 4.35 34.39 1.08
C ALA A 124 4.34 34.43 -0.46
N SER A 125 4.26 35.63 -1.06
CA SER A 125 4.25 35.78 -2.51
C SER A 125 5.55 35.34 -3.22
N GLN A 126 6.66 35.30 -2.49
CA GLN A 126 8.00 34.95 -3.01
C GLN A 126 8.39 33.49 -2.72
N THR A 127 7.67 32.80 -1.84
CA THR A 127 8.02 31.45 -1.40
C THR A 127 7.40 30.40 -2.32
N ASP A 128 8.20 29.44 -2.82
CA ASP A 128 7.69 28.31 -3.60
C ASP A 128 7.86 26.98 -2.87
N PHE A 129 6.78 26.50 -2.25
CA PHE A 129 6.76 25.20 -1.59
C PHE A 129 6.90 24.00 -2.54
N ARG A 130 6.98 24.20 -3.87
CA ARG A 130 7.41 23.12 -4.79
C ARG A 130 8.84 22.66 -4.52
N ALA A 131 9.66 23.51 -3.90
CA ALA A 131 11.04 23.23 -3.53
C ALA A 131 11.19 22.25 -2.35
N CYS A 132 10.09 21.87 -1.67
CA CYS A 132 10.14 20.87 -0.61
C CYS A 132 10.74 19.55 -1.13
N LYS A 133 11.69 19.01 -0.37
CA LYS A 133 12.45 17.80 -0.69
C LYS A 133 11.68 16.56 -0.20
N ARG A 134 11.83 15.46 -0.92
CA ARG A 134 11.09 14.20 -0.69
C ARG A 134 12.07 13.07 -0.51
N LEU A 135 12.03 12.43 0.65
CA LEU A 135 13.01 11.42 1.03
C LEU A 135 12.31 10.13 1.46
N ILE A 136 12.84 9.00 1.00
CA ILE A 136 12.59 7.70 1.61
C ILE A 136 13.80 7.38 2.46
N VAL A 137 13.59 7.11 3.75
CA VAL A 137 14.67 6.88 4.71
C VAL A 137 14.64 5.43 5.15
N ILE A 138 15.73 4.71 4.88
CA ILE A 138 15.90 3.32 5.31
C ILE A 138 16.66 3.30 6.64
N SER A 139 16.01 2.76 7.67
CA SER A 139 16.57 2.61 9.01
C SER A 139 16.97 1.15 9.27
N PRO A 140 18.13 0.89 9.87
CA PRO A 140 19.12 1.87 10.34
C PRO A 140 20.05 2.39 9.22
N ILE A 141 20.32 1.58 8.21
CA ILE A 141 21.24 1.89 7.11
C ILE A 141 20.67 1.41 5.78
N LEU A 142 21.04 2.07 4.68
CA LEU A 142 20.77 1.54 3.33
C LEU A 142 21.91 0.59 2.94
N GLU A 143 21.68 -0.72 3.02
CA GLU A 143 22.72 -1.72 2.74
C GLU A 143 23.29 -1.61 1.31
N ARG A 144 24.61 -1.78 1.19
CA ARG A 144 25.29 -1.82 -0.13
C ARG A 144 24.74 -2.95 -1.00
N GLY A 145 24.51 -2.64 -2.27
CA GLY A 145 23.89 -3.56 -3.22
C GLY A 145 22.36 -3.58 -3.15
N SER A 146 21.74 -2.68 -2.39
CA SER A 146 20.34 -2.30 -2.59
C SER A 146 20.18 -1.68 -3.98
N GLU A 147 19.09 -2.01 -4.68
CA GLU A 147 18.79 -1.50 -6.01
C GLU A 147 17.43 -0.81 -5.99
N ILE A 148 17.47 0.52 -5.90
CA ILE A 148 16.26 1.33 -5.90
C ILE A 148 16.32 2.28 -7.08
N ASN A 149 15.51 2.01 -8.11
CA ASN A 149 15.48 2.80 -9.33
C ASN A 149 14.38 3.87 -9.26
N LEU A 150 14.75 5.09 -8.85
CA LEU A 150 13.85 6.23 -8.72
C LEU A 150 14.07 7.26 -9.84
N ASP A 151 13.06 8.10 -10.06
CA ASP A 151 13.24 9.33 -10.82
C ASP A 151 13.79 10.45 -9.90
N TRP A 152 14.05 11.61 -10.50
CA TRP A 152 14.65 12.76 -9.82
C TRP A 152 13.78 13.39 -8.71
N ARG A 153 12.49 13.00 -8.56
CA ARG A 153 11.56 13.68 -7.64
C ARG A 153 11.73 13.27 -6.19
N VAL A 154 12.28 12.08 -5.94
CA VAL A 154 12.43 11.47 -4.62
C VAL A 154 13.82 10.87 -4.48
N ASN A 155 14.50 11.18 -3.38
CA ASN A 155 15.78 10.56 -3.03
C ASN A 155 15.60 9.47 -1.98
N VAL A 156 16.50 8.48 -1.97
CA VAL A 156 16.59 7.48 -0.90
C VAL A 156 17.88 7.67 -0.13
N LYS A 157 17.79 7.61 1.20
CA LYS A 157 18.93 7.67 2.10
C LYS A 157 18.85 6.64 3.21
N GLY A 158 20.00 6.19 3.69
CA GLY A 158 20.08 5.55 5.00
C GLY A 158 19.87 6.58 6.11
N LEU A 159 19.36 6.15 7.26
CA LEU A 159 19.20 7.02 8.42
C LEU A 159 20.56 7.55 8.93
N ASP A 160 21.62 6.77 8.77
CA ASP A 160 23.01 7.11 9.07
C ASP A 160 23.56 8.30 8.25
N GLU A 161 23.18 8.40 6.97
CA GLU A 161 23.59 9.51 6.09
C GLU A 161 22.71 10.76 6.23
N LEU A 162 21.54 10.62 6.86
CA LEU A 162 20.51 11.65 6.84
C LEU A 162 20.92 12.97 7.51
N PRO A 163 21.57 13.00 8.70
CA PRO A 163 21.98 14.27 9.32
C PRO A 163 22.90 15.09 8.40
N THR A 164 23.89 14.45 7.78
CA THR A 164 24.78 15.12 6.83
C THR A 164 24.00 15.66 5.63
N HIS A 165 23.08 14.87 5.07
CA HIS A 165 22.26 15.32 3.95
C HIS A 165 21.40 16.55 4.30
N LEU A 166 20.74 16.56 5.46
CA LEU A 166 19.89 17.66 5.93
C LEU A 166 20.68 18.98 6.13
N VAL A 167 21.93 18.90 6.58
CA VAL A 167 22.79 20.09 6.72
C VAL A 167 23.21 20.64 5.36
N THR A 168 23.59 19.74 4.44
CA THR A 168 24.15 20.13 3.13
C THR A 168 23.10 20.61 2.15
N GLU A 169 21.92 20.00 2.15
CA GLU A 169 20.88 20.27 1.16
C GLU A 169 20.11 21.54 1.55
N ARG A 170 19.98 22.48 0.61
CA ARG A 170 19.38 23.80 0.81
C ARG A 170 18.52 24.17 -0.40
N THR A 171 17.75 25.24 -0.28
CA THR A 171 16.98 25.84 -1.36
C THR A 171 16.91 27.36 -1.14
N ASP A 172 16.93 28.14 -2.22
CA ASP A 172 16.84 29.60 -2.18
C ASP A 172 15.38 30.10 -2.27
N GLU A 173 14.43 29.15 -2.40
CA GLU A 173 13.01 29.36 -2.64
C GLU A 173 12.18 29.33 -1.36
N ILE A 174 12.78 28.90 -0.25
CA ILE A 174 12.14 28.78 1.06
C ILE A 174 13.10 29.33 2.09
N HIS A 175 12.65 30.33 2.84
CA HIS A 175 13.39 30.89 3.95
C HIS A 175 12.45 31.09 5.14
N PHE A 176 12.61 30.37 6.24
CA PHE A 176 11.79 30.53 7.45
C PHE A 176 12.58 31.17 8.57
N THR A 177 11.99 32.12 9.29
CA THR A 177 12.50 32.47 10.62
C THR A 177 12.15 31.35 11.61
N ASP A 178 12.85 31.31 12.74
CA ASP A 178 12.57 30.34 13.80
C ASP A 178 11.11 30.44 14.28
N GLU A 179 10.58 31.65 14.41
CA GLU A 179 9.17 31.87 14.79
C GLU A 179 8.19 31.31 13.76
N GLU A 180 8.46 31.51 12.46
CA GLU A 180 7.63 30.97 11.37
C GLU A 180 7.65 29.45 11.37
N MET A 181 8.81 28.82 11.57
CA MET A 181 8.91 27.35 11.66
C MET A 181 8.08 26.80 12.82
N LEU A 182 8.04 27.50 13.97
CA LEU A 182 7.29 27.08 15.15
C LEU A 182 5.77 27.30 15.04
N LYS A 183 5.29 28.06 14.05
CA LYS A 183 3.85 28.18 13.78
C LYS A 183 3.30 26.93 13.09
N ILE A 184 4.07 26.32 12.19
CA ILE A 184 3.66 25.15 11.39
C ILE A 184 3.16 23.98 12.27
N PRO A 185 3.90 23.48 13.28
CA PRO A 185 3.39 22.43 14.16
C PRO A 185 2.09 22.81 14.86
N ARG A 186 1.92 24.07 15.25
CA ARG A 186 0.72 24.53 15.96
C ARG A 186 -0.51 24.50 15.05
N LEU A 187 -0.36 24.93 13.80
CA LEU A 187 -1.43 24.88 12.78
C LEU A 187 -1.83 23.43 12.45
N LEU A 188 -0.88 22.49 12.55
CA LEU A 188 -1.13 21.06 12.41
C LEU A 188 -1.71 20.39 13.67
N ASN A 189 -1.95 21.15 14.74
CA ASN A 189 -2.34 20.63 16.06
C ASN A 189 -1.34 19.61 16.64
N CYS A 190 -0.06 19.72 16.28
CA CYS A 190 0.99 18.94 16.90
C CYS A 190 1.30 19.48 18.30
N SER A 191 1.72 18.59 19.20
CA SER A 191 2.20 18.92 20.54
C SER A 191 3.72 18.72 20.64
N ILE A 192 4.37 19.36 21.60
CA ILE A 192 5.80 19.13 21.85
C ILE A 192 5.96 17.71 22.42
N TRP A 193 6.89 16.94 21.87
CA TRP A 193 7.15 15.60 22.38
C TRP A 193 8.14 15.65 23.55
N GLU A 194 7.64 15.96 24.74
CA GLU A 194 8.47 16.22 25.95
C GLU A 194 9.51 15.13 26.22
N GLU A 195 9.10 13.86 26.20
CA GLU A 195 9.97 12.71 26.45
C GLU A 195 11.22 12.71 25.55
N VAL A 196 11.06 12.96 24.25
CA VAL A 196 12.17 12.95 23.28
C VAL A 196 13.02 14.19 23.43
N ASN A 197 12.41 15.37 23.60
CA ASN A 197 13.16 16.62 23.75
C ASN A 197 14.00 16.61 25.05
N GLN A 198 13.49 16.07 26.15
CA GLN A 198 14.24 15.90 27.40
C GLN A 198 15.41 14.92 27.25
N LEU A 199 15.21 13.83 26.50
CA LEU A 199 16.26 12.87 26.21
C LEU A 199 17.38 13.49 25.37
N VAL A 200 17.02 14.24 24.32
CA VAL A 200 17.99 14.94 23.45
C VAL A 200 18.75 16.01 24.24
N ALA A 201 18.08 16.74 25.13
CA ALA A 201 18.70 17.72 26.01
C ALA A 201 19.66 17.11 27.06
N GLY A 202 19.83 15.79 27.10
CA GLY A 202 20.71 15.10 28.04
C GLY A 202 20.16 15.05 29.47
N VAL A 203 18.86 15.27 29.66
CA VAL A 203 18.18 15.27 30.96
C VAL A 203 17.78 13.86 31.40
N MET A 204 17.69 12.91 30.47
CA MET A 204 17.47 11.48 30.75
C MET A 204 18.68 10.62 30.33
N PRO A 205 18.93 9.46 30.98
CA PRO A 205 20.00 8.53 30.59
C PRO A 205 19.80 8.01 29.17
N ALA A 206 20.86 7.45 28.57
CA ALA A 206 20.86 6.97 27.20
C ALA A 206 19.70 5.97 26.97
N TRP A 207 19.06 6.03 25.80
CA TRP A 207 17.82 5.28 25.52
C TRP A 207 17.96 3.74 25.70
N ASP A 208 19.17 3.19 25.53
CA ASP A 208 19.45 1.77 25.78
C ASP A 208 19.26 1.38 27.26
N ASP A 209 19.25 2.36 28.17
CA ASP A 209 19.01 2.19 29.60
C ASP A 209 17.55 2.47 30.03
N THR A 210 16.69 2.93 29.11
CA THR A 210 15.25 3.10 29.37
C THR A 210 14.48 1.81 29.03
N PRO A 211 13.80 1.17 30.02
CA PRO A 211 13.08 -0.08 29.78
C PRO A 211 12.01 0.11 28.70
N SER A 212 12.14 -0.68 27.63
CA SER A 212 11.19 -0.68 26.50
C SER A 212 9.88 -1.43 26.81
N ASP A 213 9.83 -2.11 27.94
CA ASP A 213 8.67 -2.87 28.40
C ASP A 213 8.09 -2.22 29.66
N PRO A 214 6.75 -2.17 29.82
CA PRO A 214 6.18 -1.95 31.13
C PRO A 214 6.78 -2.98 32.10
N PRO A 215 7.16 -2.59 33.33
CA PRO A 215 7.73 -3.52 34.29
C PRO A 215 6.81 -4.76 34.37
N PRO A 216 7.37 -5.98 34.36
CA PRO A 216 6.56 -7.20 34.42
C PRO A 216 5.59 -7.04 35.58
N ALA A 217 4.29 -7.22 35.28
CA ALA A 217 3.24 -7.11 36.26
C ALA A 217 3.66 -7.91 37.50
N ALA A 218 3.69 -7.25 38.66
CA ALA A 218 4.00 -7.90 39.92
C ALA A 218 3.13 -9.17 40.01
N PRO A 219 3.70 -10.32 40.42
CA PRO A 219 2.92 -11.53 40.58
C PRO A 219 1.71 -11.21 41.47
N PRO A 220 0.50 -11.61 41.07
CA PRO A 220 -0.69 -11.33 41.87
C PRO A 220 -0.47 -11.86 43.30
N PRO A 221 -0.88 -11.12 44.33
CA PRO A 221 -0.69 -11.55 45.71
C PRO A 221 -1.31 -12.93 45.92
N GLU A 222 -0.53 -13.78 46.60
CA GLU A 222 -0.90 -15.14 46.96
C GLU A 222 -2.33 -15.18 47.53
N PRO A 223 -3.22 -16.05 47.02
CA PRO A 223 -4.58 -16.13 47.56
C PRO A 223 -4.50 -16.51 49.04
N ILE A 224 -5.02 -15.66 49.91
CA ILE A 224 -5.23 -15.96 51.32
C ILE A 224 -6.11 -17.21 51.38
N ALA A 225 -5.54 -18.31 51.88
CA ALA A 225 -6.25 -19.56 52.07
C ALA A 225 -7.41 -19.35 53.05
N LEU A 226 -8.64 -19.37 52.52
CA LEU A 226 -9.83 -19.56 53.33
C LEU A 226 -9.89 -21.04 53.77
N PRO A 227 -10.25 -21.34 55.02
CA PRO A 227 -10.28 -22.73 55.51
C PRO A 227 -11.33 -23.55 54.75
N GLU A 228 -10.94 -24.76 54.34
CA GLU A 228 -11.82 -25.71 53.64
C GLU A 228 -13.05 -26.09 54.50
N PRO A 229 -14.25 -26.18 53.90
CA PRO A 229 -15.41 -26.72 54.59
C PRO A 229 -15.27 -28.24 54.72
N VAL A 230 -15.53 -28.75 55.92
CA VAL A 230 -15.61 -30.18 56.23
C VAL A 230 -16.73 -30.81 55.39
N ILE A 231 -16.38 -31.71 54.49
CA ILE A 231 -17.32 -32.50 53.69
C ILE A 231 -17.66 -33.78 54.47
N GLU A 232 -18.89 -33.92 54.94
CA GLU A 232 -19.44 -35.20 55.38
C GLU A 232 -19.64 -36.15 54.18
N PRO A 233 -19.32 -37.45 54.30
CA PRO A 233 -19.44 -38.37 53.18
C PRO A 233 -20.92 -38.72 52.90
N ALA A 234 -21.41 -38.34 51.73
CA ALA A 234 -22.70 -38.80 51.22
C ALA A 234 -22.63 -40.27 50.78
N LEU A 235 -23.63 -41.06 51.18
CA LEU A 235 -23.79 -42.48 50.84
C LEU A 235 -23.86 -42.73 49.31
N PRO A 236 -23.32 -43.86 48.81
CA PRO A 236 -23.33 -44.17 47.38
C PRO A 236 -24.75 -44.48 46.88
N LYS A 237 -25.16 -43.77 45.83
CA LYS A 237 -26.42 -44.01 45.10
C LYS A 237 -26.41 -45.36 44.38
N THR A 238 -27.57 -46.02 44.36
CA THR A 238 -27.75 -47.36 43.76
C THR A 238 -27.88 -47.29 42.23
N TRP A 239 -27.54 -48.40 41.57
CA TRP A 239 -27.56 -48.56 40.10
C TRP A 239 -28.82 -48.09 39.36
N PRO A 240 -30.06 -48.20 39.90
CA PRO A 240 -31.26 -47.76 39.20
C PRO A 240 -31.36 -46.23 39.00
N GLU A 241 -30.64 -45.43 39.80
CA GLU A 241 -30.66 -43.96 39.69
C GLU A 241 -29.67 -43.44 38.64
N ARG A 242 -28.65 -44.22 38.26
CA ARG A 242 -27.69 -43.85 37.19
C ARG A 242 -28.23 -44.01 35.78
N LEU A 243 -29.31 -44.77 35.59
CA LEU A 243 -29.87 -45.07 34.26
C LEU A 243 -30.98 -44.10 33.82
N ARG A 244 -31.37 -43.14 34.67
CA ARG A 244 -32.44 -42.19 34.35
C ARG A 244 -31.95 -40.81 33.87
N ASP A 245 -30.63 -40.60 33.81
CA ASP A 245 -30.01 -39.32 33.43
C ASP A 245 -29.37 -39.32 32.03
N SER A 246 -29.64 -40.33 31.19
CA SER A 246 -29.22 -40.33 29.79
C SER A 246 -30.20 -39.51 28.92
N SER A 247 -30.18 -38.19 29.08
CA SER A 247 -30.92 -37.28 28.21
C SER A 247 -30.20 -37.11 26.86
N LEU A 248 -30.87 -37.56 25.79
CA LEU A 248 -30.94 -37.05 24.40
C LEU A 248 -29.70 -36.57 23.61
N ARG A 249 -28.50 -36.41 24.18
CA ARG A 249 -27.31 -35.86 23.50
C ARG A 249 -26.47 -36.90 22.75
N THR A 250 -26.63 -38.19 23.01
CA THR A 250 -25.77 -39.24 22.43
C THR A 250 -26.31 -39.88 21.14
N ARG A 251 -27.55 -39.58 20.74
CA ARG A 251 -28.13 -40.13 19.49
C ARG A 251 -27.91 -39.26 18.25
N PHE A 252 -27.55 -37.97 18.40
CA PHE A 252 -27.29 -37.08 17.26
C PHE A 252 -25.85 -37.16 16.71
N ASN A 253 -24.89 -37.69 17.47
CA ASN A 253 -23.49 -37.71 17.03
C ASN A 253 -23.17 -38.85 16.05
N VAL A 254 -23.87 -39.99 16.07
CA VAL A 254 -23.51 -41.12 15.20
C VAL A 254 -24.03 -40.93 13.77
N LEU A 255 -25.21 -40.32 13.59
CA LEU A 255 -25.79 -40.09 12.26
C LEU A 255 -25.09 -38.94 11.50
N GLY A 256 -24.65 -37.90 12.21
CA GLY A 256 -23.92 -36.77 11.63
C GLY A 256 -22.57 -37.17 11.06
N TRP A 257 -21.82 -38.03 11.75
CA TRP A 257 -20.52 -38.51 11.27
C TRP A 257 -20.61 -39.47 10.08
N ALA A 258 -21.70 -40.23 9.95
CA ALA A 258 -21.92 -41.11 8.81
C ALA A 258 -22.18 -40.31 7.51
N VAL A 259 -22.96 -39.24 7.58
CA VAL A 259 -23.25 -38.36 6.43
C VAL A 259 -22.01 -37.61 5.97
N VAL A 260 -21.22 -37.09 6.91
CA VAL A 260 -19.95 -36.42 6.59
C VAL A 260 -18.95 -37.37 5.94
N SER A 261 -18.87 -38.62 6.43
CA SER A 261 -17.94 -39.62 5.87
C SER A 261 -18.34 -40.06 4.45
N VAL A 262 -19.63 -40.22 4.17
CA VAL A 262 -20.13 -40.56 2.82
C VAL A 262 -19.95 -39.41 1.84
N LEU A 263 -20.14 -38.15 2.27
CA LEU A 263 -19.85 -36.97 1.46
C LEU A 263 -18.35 -36.84 1.15
N LEU A 264 -17.47 -37.14 2.11
CA LEU A 264 -16.02 -37.10 1.90
C LEU A 264 -15.55 -38.17 0.91
N ILE A 265 -16.13 -39.37 0.97
CA ILE A 265 -15.82 -40.47 0.04
C ILE A 265 -16.33 -40.14 -1.37
N LEU A 266 -17.51 -39.51 -1.52
CA LEU A 266 -18.03 -39.08 -2.83
C LEU A 266 -17.15 -37.99 -3.49
N VAL A 267 -16.58 -37.08 -2.70
CA VAL A 267 -15.62 -36.07 -3.20
C VAL A 267 -14.29 -36.72 -3.64
N LEU A 268 -13.83 -37.76 -2.95
CA LEU A 268 -12.58 -38.45 -3.27
C LEU A 268 -12.71 -39.41 -4.48
N VAL A 269 -13.90 -39.95 -4.75
CA VAL A 269 -14.10 -40.94 -5.82
C VAL A 269 -14.44 -40.30 -7.18
N GLN A 270 -14.91 -39.04 -7.23
CA GLN A 270 -15.22 -38.34 -8.49
C GLN A 270 -14.14 -37.38 -9.01
N GLY A 271 -13.01 -37.24 -8.32
CA GLY A 271 -11.97 -36.25 -8.64
C GLY A 271 -10.74 -36.82 -9.35
N ARG A 272 -10.86 -37.46 -10.52
CA ARG A 272 -9.70 -37.61 -11.42
C ARG A 272 -9.48 -36.30 -12.15
N ASN A 273 -8.31 -35.69 -11.87
CA ASN A 273 -7.76 -34.43 -12.37
C ASN A 273 -8.35 -33.14 -11.77
N ILE A 274 -8.24 -32.96 -10.46
CA ILE A 274 -8.15 -31.63 -9.86
C ILE A 274 -6.74 -31.49 -9.28
N THR A 275 -5.87 -30.85 -10.05
CA THR A 275 -4.59 -30.34 -9.54
C THR A 275 -4.93 -29.18 -8.61
N ILE A 276 -4.83 -29.41 -7.30
CA ILE A 276 -4.85 -28.33 -6.31
C ILE A 276 -3.55 -27.54 -6.49
N ILE A 277 -3.63 -26.40 -7.17
CA ILE A 277 -2.52 -25.47 -7.32
C ILE A 277 -2.48 -24.62 -6.05
N SER A 278 -1.44 -24.85 -5.26
CA SER A 278 -0.96 -23.98 -4.19
C SER A 278 -0.74 -22.57 -4.73
N ASN A 279 -1.25 -21.54 -4.03
CA ASN A 279 -0.99 -20.13 -4.31
C ASN A 279 0.53 -19.87 -4.24
N ALA A 280 1.19 -19.93 -5.39
CA ALA A 280 2.57 -19.52 -5.59
C ALA A 280 2.60 -18.04 -6.00
N PRO A 281 3.57 -17.25 -5.51
CA PRO A 281 3.63 -15.82 -5.73
C PRO A 281 3.96 -15.49 -7.19
N THR A 282 3.22 -14.55 -7.75
CA THR A 282 3.41 -13.96 -9.07
C THR A 282 4.70 -13.11 -9.11
N PRO A 283 5.76 -13.45 -9.87
CA PRO A 283 6.76 -12.52 -10.36
C PRO A 283 6.11 -11.70 -11.47
N GLU A 284 5.77 -10.46 -11.13
CA GLU A 284 5.37 -9.49 -12.13
C GLU A 284 6.56 -9.04 -12.97
N VAL A 285 6.26 -8.84 -14.23
CA VAL A 285 7.22 -8.50 -15.25
C VAL A 285 7.05 -7.07 -15.69
N TYR A 286 8.21 -6.42 -15.77
CA TYR A 286 8.54 -5.26 -16.58
C TYR A 286 7.45 -4.90 -17.59
N GLY A 287 6.58 -3.97 -17.21
CA GLY A 287 5.80 -3.20 -18.14
C GLY A 287 6.72 -2.20 -18.80
N THR A 288 7.33 -2.60 -19.90
CA THR A 288 7.90 -1.69 -20.88
C THR A 288 6.75 -0.89 -21.49
N ILE A 289 6.92 0.43 -21.42
CA ILE A 289 6.00 1.42 -21.98
C ILE A 289 6.00 1.23 -23.50
N PRO A 290 4.85 0.95 -24.15
CA PRO A 290 4.79 1.08 -25.59
C PRO A 290 5.01 2.55 -25.96
N VAL A 291 6.04 2.79 -26.77
CA VAL A 291 6.19 3.97 -27.64
C VAL A 291 4.82 4.33 -28.26
N PRO A 292 4.45 5.61 -28.38
CA PRO A 292 3.06 6.03 -28.58
C PRO A 292 2.50 5.46 -29.89
N ALA A 293 1.63 4.45 -29.77
CA ALA A 293 0.70 4.09 -30.82
C ALA A 293 -0.46 5.10 -30.72
N ALA A 294 -0.57 5.96 -31.74
CA ALA A 294 -1.66 6.92 -32.03
C ALA A 294 -2.41 7.47 -30.81
N SER A 295 -2.23 8.76 -30.52
CA SER A 295 -3.08 9.51 -29.58
C SER A 295 -4.56 9.12 -29.78
N PRO A 296 -5.29 8.74 -28.73
CA PRO A 296 -6.69 8.34 -28.86
C PRO A 296 -7.46 9.46 -29.55
N THR A 297 -8.11 9.18 -30.67
CA THR A 297 -8.84 10.19 -31.44
C THR A 297 -10.30 10.18 -30.98
N PRO A 298 -10.76 11.18 -30.19
CA PRO A 298 -12.17 11.30 -29.88
C PRO A 298 -12.93 11.66 -31.15
N SER A 299 -13.93 10.85 -31.51
CA SER A 299 -14.87 11.13 -32.60
C SER A 299 -16.29 11.09 -32.06
N GLY A 300 -16.85 12.26 -31.74
CA GLY A 300 -18.15 12.36 -31.08
C GLY A 300 -18.12 11.70 -29.69
N CYS A 301 -19.06 10.80 -29.42
CA CYS A 301 -19.16 10.09 -28.13
C CYS A 301 -18.34 8.79 -28.07
N ILE A 302 -17.38 8.57 -28.97
CA ILE A 302 -16.55 7.36 -29.03
C ILE A 302 -15.08 7.75 -28.92
N THR A 303 -14.35 7.05 -28.05
CA THR A 303 -12.89 7.10 -27.95
C THR A 303 -12.32 5.74 -28.35
N THR A 304 -11.54 5.65 -29.41
CA THR A 304 -10.90 4.41 -29.88
C THR A 304 -9.49 4.25 -29.31
N PHE A 305 -9.10 3.01 -29.04
CA PHE A 305 -7.81 2.64 -28.46
C PHE A 305 -7.17 1.53 -29.30
N GLY A 306 -5.88 1.67 -29.58
CA GLY A 306 -5.07 0.65 -30.26
C GLY A 306 -4.12 -0.11 -29.33
N GLN A 307 -4.12 0.21 -28.03
CA GLN A 307 -3.14 -0.34 -27.10
C GLN A 307 -3.46 -1.79 -26.77
N THR A 308 -2.62 -2.68 -27.29
CA THR A 308 -2.69 -4.11 -27.05
C THR A 308 -1.64 -4.50 -26.01
N ILE A 309 -2.07 -5.08 -24.90
CA ILE A 309 -1.18 -5.63 -23.89
C ILE A 309 -0.98 -7.11 -24.18
N ARG A 310 0.27 -7.54 -24.30
CA ARG A 310 0.63 -8.94 -24.56
C ARG A 310 1.32 -9.51 -23.32
N LYS A 311 0.89 -10.71 -22.91
CA LYS A 311 1.45 -11.46 -21.80
C LYS A 311 1.90 -12.83 -22.29
N ALA A 312 3.10 -13.25 -21.93
CA ALA A 312 3.57 -14.62 -22.09
C ALA A 312 3.69 -15.28 -20.72
N ARG A 313 3.78 -16.61 -20.69
CA ARG A 313 3.93 -17.36 -19.45
C ARG A 313 5.31 -17.99 -19.43
N ASP A 314 6.07 -17.76 -18.37
CA ASP A 314 7.36 -18.40 -18.17
C ASP A 314 7.14 -19.91 -18.00
N PRO A 315 7.75 -20.77 -18.83
CA PRO A 315 7.56 -22.22 -18.76
C PRO A 315 8.13 -22.86 -17.48
N ILE A 316 9.04 -22.18 -16.77
CA ILE A 316 9.67 -22.69 -15.55
C ILE A 316 8.92 -22.21 -14.32
N SER A 317 8.75 -20.90 -14.17
CA SER A 317 8.09 -20.34 -12.99
C SER A 317 6.56 -20.41 -13.06
N TYR A 318 5.99 -20.64 -14.26
CA TYR A 318 4.55 -20.62 -14.56
C TYR A 318 3.88 -19.25 -14.43
N GLN A 319 4.66 -18.20 -14.64
CA GLN A 319 4.24 -16.86 -14.25
C GLN A 319 4.07 -15.93 -15.44
N TRP A 320 3.09 -15.03 -15.33
CA TRP A 320 2.71 -14.15 -16.42
C TRP A 320 3.62 -12.95 -16.52
N TYR A 321 4.08 -12.70 -17.73
CA TYR A 321 5.04 -11.65 -18.00
C TYR A 321 4.67 -10.79 -19.21
N THR A 322 4.85 -9.47 -19.12
CA THR A 322 4.57 -8.56 -20.24
C THR A 322 5.61 -8.74 -21.33
N ILE A 323 5.18 -8.83 -22.59
CA ILE A 323 6.07 -8.85 -23.75
C ILE A 323 5.88 -7.60 -24.60
N ASP A 324 6.99 -7.03 -25.03
CA ASP A 324 6.98 -5.87 -25.92
C ASP A 324 6.49 -6.20 -27.32
N SER A 325 6.02 -5.15 -28.00
CA SER A 325 5.36 -5.13 -29.31
C SER A 325 6.12 -5.75 -30.49
N ARG A 326 7.26 -6.41 -30.28
CA ARG A 326 7.95 -7.18 -31.32
C ARG A 326 7.31 -8.55 -31.51
N ALA A 327 7.47 -9.11 -32.70
CA ALA A 327 7.09 -10.49 -33.00
C ALA A 327 7.89 -11.41 -32.07
N SER A 328 7.23 -11.92 -31.03
CA SER A 328 7.81 -12.94 -30.15
C SER A 328 7.46 -14.30 -30.72
N GLU A 329 8.46 -15.19 -30.83
CA GLU A 329 8.27 -16.62 -31.15
C GLU A 329 7.59 -17.38 -29.99
N THR A 330 7.43 -16.74 -28.82
CA THR A 330 6.80 -17.34 -27.65
C THR A 330 5.28 -17.26 -27.71
N ALA A 331 4.60 -18.35 -27.35
CA ALA A 331 3.15 -18.37 -27.15
C ALA A 331 2.71 -17.30 -26.13
N TYR A 332 1.65 -16.56 -26.45
CA TYR A 332 1.20 -15.40 -25.68
C TYR A 332 -0.32 -15.25 -25.68
N VAL A 333 -0.81 -14.45 -24.74
CA VAL A 333 -2.17 -13.95 -24.69
C VAL A 333 -2.13 -12.45 -24.85
N ALA A 334 -3.07 -11.88 -25.58
CA ALA A 334 -3.16 -10.43 -25.74
C ALA A 334 -4.57 -9.95 -25.42
N VAL A 335 -4.65 -8.78 -24.80
CA VAL A 335 -5.89 -8.06 -24.55
C VAL A 335 -5.79 -6.65 -25.11
N THR A 336 -6.84 -6.22 -25.78
CA THR A 336 -6.97 -4.89 -26.33
C THR A 336 -8.30 -4.31 -25.87
N LEU A 337 -8.25 -3.12 -25.27
CA LEU A 337 -9.42 -2.27 -25.17
C LEU A 337 -9.54 -1.61 -26.54
N ASP A 338 -10.53 -1.98 -27.34
CA ASP A 338 -10.65 -1.52 -28.73
C ASP A 338 -11.24 -0.10 -28.80
N ARG A 339 -12.25 0.16 -27.96
CA ARG A 339 -12.91 1.46 -27.85
C ARG A 339 -13.79 1.57 -26.61
N VAL A 340 -14.03 2.81 -26.21
CA VAL A 340 -14.99 3.19 -25.16
C VAL A 340 -16.04 4.12 -25.77
N GLN A 341 -17.31 3.76 -25.59
CA GLN A 341 -18.45 4.51 -26.07
C GLN A 341 -19.20 5.14 -24.89
N PHE A 342 -19.51 6.43 -25.03
CA PHE A 342 -20.23 7.26 -24.05
C PHE A 342 -21.64 7.65 -24.51
N CYS A 343 -22.12 7.07 -25.61
CA CYS A 343 -23.43 7.38 -26.19
C CYS A 343 -24.56 6.68 -25.40
N SER A 344 -25.69 7.35 -25.21
CA SER A 344 -26.94 6.78 -24.66
C SER A 344 -26.95 6.50 -23.16
N ASP A 345 -26.51 7.46 -22.35
CA ASP A 345 -26.53 7.44 -20.88
C ASP A 345 -25.87 6.21 -20.22
N GLN A 346 -24.92 5.61 -20.94
CA GLN A 346 -24.16 4.44 -20.52
C GLN A 346 -22.73 4.55 -21.04
N ILE A 347 -21.82 3.82 -20.40
CA ILE A 347 -20.45 3.65 -20.87
C ILE A 347 -20.30 2.20 -21.33
N VAL A 348 -19.86 1.98 -22.56
CA VAL A 348 -19.65 0.64 -23.15
C VAL A 348 -18.17 0.46 -23.47
N LEU A 349 -17.57 -0.58 -22.90
CA LEU A 349 -16.18 -0.96 -23.09
C LEU A 349 -16.12 -2.13 -24.08
N HIS A 350 -15.43 -1.96 -25.20
CA HIS A 350 -15.24 -3.02 -26.19
C HIS A 350 -13.86 -3.64 -26.04
N TRP A 351 -13.82 -4.96 -25.86
CA TRP A 351 -12.60 -5.72 -25.64
C TRP A 351 -12.39 -6.75 -26.74
N SER A 352 -11.14 -6.95 -27.12
CA SER A 352 -10.70 -8.09 -27.91
C SER A 352 -9.57 -8.85 -27.20
N VAL A 353 -9.61 -10.18 -27.29
CA VAL A 353 -8.64 -11.07 -26.67
C VAL A 353 -8.10 -12.03 -27.72
N GLN A 354 -6.79 -12.11 -27.84
CA GLN A 354 -6.08 -13.08 -28.68
C GLN A 354 -5.39 -14.12 -27.80
N ASN A 355 -5.43 -15.38 -28.22
CA ASN A 355 -4.74 -16.46 -27.53
C ASN A 355 -3.91 -17.29 -28.51
N THR A 356 -2.60 -17.36 -28.30
CA THR A 356 -1.68 -18.26 -29.03
C THR A 356 -1.06 -19.32 -28.10
N THR A 357 -1.52 -19.41 -26.86
CA THR A 357 -1.10 -20.42 -25.88
C THR A 357 -1.86 -21.74 -26.04
N ALA A 358 -1.24 -22.83 -25.58
CA ALA A 358 -1.91 -24.12 -25.45
C ALA A 358 -2.95 -24.04 -24.32
N GLY A 359 -4.23 -23.88 -24.69
CA GLY A 359 -5.33 -23.86 -23.74
C GLY A 359 -6.46 -22.92 -24.14
N ILE A 360 -7.44 -22.78 -23.24
CA ILE A 360 -8.50 -21.77 -23.34
C ILE A 360 -8.18 -20.65 -22.35
N VAL A 361 -8.20 -19.41 -22.85
CA VAL A 361 -8.04 -18.22 -22.03
C VAL A 361 -9.41 -17.59 -21.82
N GLN A 362 -9.64 -17.09 -20.61
CA GLN A 362 -10.91 -16.45 -20.25
C GLN A 362 -10.66 -15.05 -19.72
N LEU A 363 -11.44 -14.08 -20.19
CA LEU A 363 -11.48 -12.72 -19.63
C LEU A 363 -12.89 -12.47 -19.09
N GLY A 364 -13.02 -12.31 -17.78
CA GLY A 364 -14.29 -11.96 -17.14
C GLY A 364 -14.62 -10.50 -17.38
N LEU A 365 -15.78 -10.21 -17.97
CA LEU A 365 -16.26 -8.85 -18.18
C LEU A 365 -17.21 -8.44 -17.05
N THR A 366 -16.69 -8.45 -15.81
CA THR A 366 -17.48 -8.28 -14.59
C THR A 366 -16.76 -7.37 -13.59
N ASN A 367 -17.47 -6.87 -12.57
CA ASN A 367 -16.89 -6.04 -11.50
C ASN A 367 -15.79 -6.73 -10.69
N ASN A 368 -15.72 -8.07 -10.70
CA ASN A 368 -14.64 -8.81 -10.02
C ASN A 368 -13.32 -8.76 -10.80
N ASN A 369 -13.34 -8.32 -12.05
CA ASN A 369 -12.18 -8.32 -12.93
C ASN A 369 -11.90 -6.96 -13.59
N ILE A 370 -12.90 -6.10 -13.73
CA ILE A 370 -12.77 -4.77 -14.34
C ILE A 370 -13.17 -3.74 -13.30
N ALA A 371 -12.24 -2.86 -12.93
CA ALA A 371 -12.50 -1.68 -12.12
C ALA A 371 -12.49 -0.44 -13.00
N VAL A 372 -13.46 0.45 -12.80
CA VAL A 372 -13.57 1.70 -13.57
C VAL A 372 -13.79 2.87 -12.62
N SER A 373 -12.96 3.91 -12.73
CA SER A 373 -13.08 5.13 -11.93
C SER A 373 -12.77 6.38 -12.74
N ASP A 374 -13.23 7.56 -12.31
CA ASP A 374 -12.84 8.84 -12.91
C ASP A 374 -11.80 9.62 -12.08
N THR A 375 -11.37 10.77 -12.61
CA THR A 375 -10.44 11.71 -11.96
C THR A 375 -10.93 12.26 -10.63
N SER A 376 -12.25 12.25 -10.41
CA SER A 376 -12.89 12.74 -9.19
C SER A 376 -13.07 11.63 -8.15
N GLY A 377 -12.57 10.41 -8.44
CA GLY A 377 -12.63 9.27 -7.55
C GLY A 377 -13.96 8.51 -7.57
N ILE A 378 -14.87 8.82 -8.50
CA ILE A 378 -16.15 8.11 -8.60
C ILE A 378 -15.92 6.74 -9.23
N ILE A 379 -16.45 5.71 -8.60
CA ILE A 379 -16.36 4.33 -9.06
C ILE A 379 -17.61 3.98 -9.88
N TYR A 380 -17.39 3.40 -11.05
CA TYR A 380 -18.44 2.97 -11.98
C TYR A 380 -18.55 1.44 -11.95
N ARG A 381 -19.76 0.94 -11.70
CA ARG A 381 -20.03 -0.50 -11.70
C ARG A 381 -20.58 -0.96 -13.05
N LEU A 382 -20.04 -2.08 -13.53
CA LEU A 382 -20.57 -2.80 -14.67
C LEU A 382 -21.94 -3.40 -14.31
N ARG A 383 -22.80 -3.52 -15.31
CA ARG A 383 -24.07 -4.25 -15.24
C ARG A 383 -23.79 -5.70 -14.83
N GLU A 384 -24.63 -6.25 -13.96
CA GLU A 384 -24.51 -7.63 -13.46
C GLU A 384 -24.94 -8.66 -14.52
N GLU A 385 -24.15 -8.79 -15.57
CA GLU A 385 -24.24 -9.87 -16.54
C GLU A 385 -22.93 -10.66 -16.45
N ARG A 386 -23.01 -11.97 -16.23
CA ARG A 386 -21.82 -12.84 -16.21
C ARG A 386 -21.33 -13.07 -17.63
N GLN A 387 -20.73 -12.04 -18.23
CA GLN A 387 -20.10 -12.12 -19.53
C GLN A 387 -18.63 -12.53 -19.40
N THR A 388 -18.18 -13.42 -20.26
CA THR A 388 -16.79 -13.90 -20.28
C THR A 388 -16.37 -14.16 -21.72
N ILE A 389 -15.27 -13.54 -22.15
CA ILE A 389 -14.66 -13.84 -23.44
C ILE A 389 -13.85 -15.13 -23.26
N ARG A 390 -14.15 -16.17 -24.04
CA ARG A 390 -13.42 -17.44 -24.02
C ARG A 390 -12.71 -17.66 -25.35
N VAL A 391 -11.38 -17.73 -25.33
CA VAL A 391 -10.57 -17.77 -26.54
C VAL A 391 -9.73 -19.03 -26.60
N ARG A 392 -9.92 -19.84 -27.65
CA ARG A 392 -9.12 -21.03 -27.94
C ARG A 392 -7.78 -20.64 -28.59
N ASN A 393 -6.82 -21.56 -28.57
CA ASN A 393 -5.52 -21.38 -29.23
C ASN A 393 -5.68 -20.97 -30.71
N GLY A 394 -4.92 -19.97 -31.14
CA GLY A 394 -4.88 -19.43 -32.50
C GLY A 394 -6.10 -18.57 -32.87
N LYS A 395 -6.96 -18.21 -31.91
CA LYS A 395 -8.18 -17.43 -32.16
C LYS A 395 -8.13 -16.06 -31.49
N ILE A 396 -9.02 -15.20 -31.98
CA ILE A 396 -9.37 -13.91 -31.40
C ILE A 396 -10.86 -13.94 -31.11
N SER A 397 -11.29 -13.37 -29.99
CA SER A 397 -12.71 -13.16 -29.69
C SER A 397 -12.91 -11.83 -28.99
N SER A 398 -14.10 -11.25 -29.15
CA SER A 398 -14.45 -9.95 -28.59
C SER A 398 -15.65 -10.04 -27.65
N GLY A 399 -15.82 -9.01 -26.84
CA GLY A 399 -16.95 -8.87 -25.92
C GLY A 399 -17.07 -7.44 -25.41
N THR A 400 -18.17 -7.17 -24.72
CA THR A 400 -18.51 -5.82 -24.27
C THR A 400 -18.88 -5.80 -22.80
N ALA A 401 -18.35 -4.84 -22.05
CA ALA A 401 -18.79 -4.55 -20.69
C ALA A 401 -19.58 -3.24 -20.68
N THR A 402 -20.77 -3.25 -20.09
CA THR A 402 -21.66 -2.08 -20.06
C THR A 402 -21.80 -1.55 -18.64
N ILE A 403 -21.66 -0.25 -18.48
CA ILE A 403 -21.89 0.50 -17.25
C ILE A 403 -23.20 1.27 -17.44
N PRO A 404 -24.26 0.98 -16.66
CA PRO A 404 -25.61 1.52 -16.90
C PRO A 404 -25.77 2.96 -16.35
N ARG A 405 -24.78 3.82 -16.57
CA ARG A 405 -24.84 5.25 -16.23
C ARG A 405 -23.87 6.06 -17.08
N SER A 406 -24.19 7.33 -17.26
CA SER A 406 -23.32 8.32 -17.89
C SER A 406 -22.08 8.59 -17.03
N VAL A 407 -21.00 8.97 -17.72
CA VAL A 407 -19.81 9.52 -17.09
C VAL A 407 -20.14 10.85 -16.39
N ASN A 408 -19.47 11.14 -15.28
CA ASN A 408 -19.65 12.41 -14.57
C ASN A 408 -19.24 13.59 -15.48
N LEU A 409 -20.03 14.65 -15.49
CA LEU A 409 -19.80 15.86 -16.29
C LEU A 409 -18.46 16.57 -15.96
N SER A 410 -17.98 16.41 -14.72
CA SER A 410 -16.70 16.97 -14.26
C SER A 410 -15.49 16.08 -14.59
N ALA A 411 -15.71 14.83 -15.03
CA ALA A 411 -14.64 13.90 -15.32
C ALA A 411 -13.98 14.22 -16.66
N ASN A 412 -12.66 14.46 -16.64
CA ASN A 412 -11.87 14.62 -17.86
C ASN A 412 -11.34 13.27 -18.37
N THR A 413 -11.06 12.32 -17.47
CA THR A 413 -10.59 10.98 -17.84
C THR A 413 -11.26 9.88 -17.04
N LEU A 414 -11.40 8.71 -17.66
CA LEU A 414 -11.70 7.44 -17.01
C LEU A 414 -10.44 6.58 -16.89
N THR A 415 -10.32 5.89 -15.78
CA THR A 415 -9.30 4.89 -15.49
C THR A 415 -9.99 3.54 -15.52
N ILE A 416 -9.51 2.62 -16.35
CA ILE A 416 -10.04 1.26 -16.48
C ILE A 416 -8.91 0.29 -16.14
N GLU A 417 -9.12 -0.58 -15.16
CA GLU A 417 -8.11 -1.52 -14.67
C GLU A 417 -8.61 -2.97 -14.77
N LEU A 418 -7.74 -3.88 -15.21
CA LEU A 418 -7.95 -5.32 -15.11
C LEU A 418 -7.30 -5.86 -13.83
N LEU A 419 -8.08 -6.61 -13.05
CA LEU A 419 -7.68 -7.04 -11.70
C LEU A 419 -7.07 -8.44 -11.67
N ASN A 420 -7.60 -9.39 -12.46
CA ASN A 420 -7.17 -10.78 -12.39
C ASN A 420 -6.20 -11.16 -13.51
N GLU A 421 -5.37 -12.17 -13.23
CA GLU A 421 -4.49 -12.80 -14.21
C GLU A 421 -5.28 -13.35 -15.42
N PRO A 422 -4.69 -13.36 -16.63
CA PRO A 422 -3.28 -13.07 -16.94
C PRO A 422 -2.95 -11.58 -17.09
N PHE A 423 -3.95 -10.70 -17.03
CA PHE A 423 -3.81 -9.27 -17.31
C PHE A 423 -3.99 -8.37 -16.07
N GLY A 424 -3.85 -8.94 -14.87
CA GLY A 424 -3.96 -8.20 -13.62
C GLY A 424 -2.99 -7.03 -13.55
N GLY A 425 -3.45 -5.93 -12.93
CA GLY A 425 -2.70 -4.67 -12.76
C GLY A 425 -2.51 -3.85 -14.05
N GLN A 426 -3.17 -4.20 -15.15
CA GLN A 426 -3.11 -3.42 -16.40
C GLN A 426 -4.16 -2.32 -16.40
N LEU A 427 -3.76 -1.12 -16.81
CA LEU A 427 -4.57 0.09 -16.68
C LEU A 427 -4.59 0.90 -17.97
N TRP A 428 -5.78 1.40 -18.33
CA TRP A 428 -6.04 2.27 -19.46
C TRP A 428 -6.59 3.60 -18.95
N THR A 429 -6.00 4.70 -19.43
CA THR A 429 -6.54 6.05 -19.20
C THR A 429 -7.25 6.53 -20.46
N VAL A 430 -8.53 6.82 -20.32
CA VAL A 430 -9.44 7.15 -21.41
C VAL A 430 -9.88 8.59 -21.30
N GLN A 431 -9.59 9.40 -22.32
CA GLN A 431 -10.14 10.75 -22.41
C GLN A 431 -11.65 10.68 -22.62
N VAL A 432 -12.39 11.40 -21.80
CA VAL A 432 -13.84 11.53 -21.92
C VAL A 432 -14.12 12.62 -22.95
N PRO A 433 -14.84 12.33 -24.05
CA PRO A 433 -15.19 13.34 -25.02
C PRO A 433 -16.08 14.40 -24.36
N LYS A 434 -15.65 15.67 -24.43
CA LYS A 434 -16.48 16.79 -24.01
C LYS A 434 -17.56 17.00 -25.07
N LYS A 435 -18.82 17.08 -24.64
CA LYS A 435 -19.94 17.45 -25.51
C LYS A 435 -19.86 18.92 -25.89
#